data_AF-A0A7C2M1R6-F1
#
_entry.id   AF-A0A7C2M1R6-F1
#
_cell.length_a   1.000
_cell.length_b   1.000
_cell.length_c   1.000
_cell.angle_alpha   90.00
_cell.angle_beta   90.00
_cell.angle_gamma   90.00
#
_symmetry.space_group_name_H-M   'P 1'
#
loop_
_entity.id
_entity.type
_entity.pdbx_description
1 polymer ?
#
loop_
_entity_poly.entity_id
_entity_poly.type
_entity_poly.pdbx_seq_one_letter_code
_entity_poly.pdbx_strand_id
1 'polypeptide(L)'
;MLFSKTTRIILYVVAGISLLVILFFYVSPRTLDYDDLEMRVEEILNPADLDMEMPVQAAATAEDTTETGLDTASVEETVAAEEPEEEEGAFTTQAVLDTSGVDLRKHLSTWEYMVWFRTDIALIWAYILLLLTAIAAIVFPLITVFSNPKGLIRLVAVLAGAAVIVVVAYLLSSDAPINIIGYTGTANRDPGTLRMVDTTLFVTYTLFGMAILSILYSIIARAFK
;
A
#
# COMPACT_ATOMS: atom_id res chain seq x y z
N MET A 1 -15.20 -2.37 -37.15
CA MET A 1 -16.41 -2.59 -36.34
C MET A 1 -16.94 -1.24 -35.89
N LEU A 2 -18.13 -0.82 -36.34
CA LEU A 2 -18.77 0.39 -35.80
C LEU A 2 -19.32 0.04 -34.42
N PHE A 3 -18.79 0.66 -33.37
CA PHE A 3 -19.37 0.57 -32.02
C PHE A 3 -20.84 1.01 -32.05
N SER A 4 -21.68 0.34 -31.26
CA SER A 4 -23.08 0.75 -31.09
C SER A 4 -23.14 2.21 -30.62
N LYS A 5 -24.24 2.92 -30.93
CA LYS A 5 -24.40 4.33 -30.52
C LYS A 5 -24.29 4.49 -29.00
N THR A 6 -24.80 3.52 -28.24
CA THR A 6 -24.74 3.50 -26.77
C THR A 6 -23.31 3.31 -26.26
N THR A 7 -22.54 2.38 -26.83
CA THR A 7 -21.13 2.19 -26.45
C THR A 7 -20.30 3.46 -26.70
N ARG A 8 -20.53 4.16 -27.81
CA ARG A 8 -19.82 5.42 -28.10
C ARG A 8 -20.11 6.51 -27.08
N ILE A 9 -21.38 6.68 -26.69
CA ILE A 9 -21.78 7.68 -25.70
C ILE A 9 -21.07 7.40 -24.37
N ILE A 10 -21.10 6.14 -23.90
CA ILE A 10 -20.44 5.74 -22.64
C ILE A 10 -18.94 6.05 -22.70
N LEU A 11 -18.27 5.69 -23.80
CA LEU A 11 -16.84 5.94 -23.96
C LEU A 11 -16.51 7.44 -23.96
N TYR A 12 -17.31 8.28 -24.61
CA TYR A 12 -17.10 9.73 -24.59
C TYR A 12 -17.33 10.34 -23.21
N VAL A 13 -18.30 9.85 -22.45
CA VAL A 13 -18.52 10.30 -21.07
C VAL A 13 -17.31 9.94 -20.20
N VAL A 14 -16.85 8.69 -20.25
CA VAL A 14 -15.69 8.23 -19.47
C VAL A 14 -14.42 8.99 -19.87
N ALA A 15 -14.18 9.16 -21.17
CA ALA A 15 -13.04 9.92 -21.67
C ALA A 15 -13.11 11.40 -21.30
N GLY A 16 -14.30 12.02 -21.37
CA GLY A 16 -14.53 13.41 -20.98
C GLY A 16 -14.26 13.66 -19.51
N ILE A 17 -14.79 12.81 -18.62
CA ILE A 17 -14.53 12.92 -17.17
C ILE A 17 -13.04 12.67 -16.88
N SER A 18 -12.42 11.68 -17.54
CA SER A 18 -10.99 11.42 -17.37
C SER A 18 -10.14 12.61 -17.80
N LEU A 19 -10.51 13.29 -18.88
CA LEU A 19 -9.84 14.52 -19.32
C LEU A 19 -9.98 15.62 -18.27
N LEU A 20 -11.17 15.79 -17.66
CA LEU A 20 -11.36 16.76 -16.59
C LEU A 20 -10.49 16.46 -15.37
N VAL A 21 -10.42 15.19 -14.94
CA VAL A 21 -9.56 14.78 -13.82
C VAL A 21 -8.10 15.04 -14.14
N ILE A 22 -7.63 14.68 -15.34
CA ILE A 22 -6.26 14.94 -15.77
C ILE A 22 -5.97 16.45 -15.82
N LEU A 23 -6.88 17.24 -16.36
CA LEU A 23 -6.75 18.70 -16.41
C LEU A 23 -6.69 19.30 -15.01
N PHE A 24 -7.53 18.83 -14.09
CA PHE A 24 -7.50 19.24 -12.69
C PHE A 24 -6.14 18.99 -12.05
N PHE A 25 -5.58 17.78 -12.21
CA PHE A 25 -4.25 17.43 -11.70
C PHE A 25 -3.12 18.25 -12.34
N TYR A 26 -3.27 18.61 -13.61
CA TYR A 26 -2.29 19.40 -14.34
C TYR A 26 -2.31 20.90 -13.98
N VAL A 27 -3.50 21.45 -13.73
CA VAL A 27 -3.71 22.87 -13.43
C VAL A 27 -3.51 23.17 -11.94
N SER A 28 -3.92 22.26 -11.06
CA SER A 28 -3.76 22.35 -9.60
C SER A 28 -2.38 22.90 -9.18
N PRO A 29 -1.23 22.30 -9.58
CA PRO A 29 0.10 22.75 -9.14
C PRO A 29 0.56 24.08 -9.71
N ARG A 30 -0.18 24.66 -10.65
CA ARG A 30 0.16 25.95 -11.24
C ARG A 30 -0.65 27.10 -10.68
N THR A 31 -1.67 26.80 -9.88
CA THR A 31 -2.67 27.78 -9.45
C THR A 31 -2.69 27.99 -7.94
N LEU A 32 -2.12 27.07 -7.16
CA LEU A 32 -2.04 27.16 -5.71
C LEU A 32 -0.64 26.77 -5.22
N ASP A 33 -0.21 27.44 -4.16
CA ASP A 33 0.96 27.06 -3.37
C ASP A 33 0.53 25.98 -2.37
N TYR A 34 1.19 24.82 -2.40
CA TYR A 34 0.81 23.68 -1.57
C TYR A 34 1.25 23.85 -0.13
N ASP A 35 2.42 24.48 0.07
CA ASP A 35 3.01 24.63 1.39
C ASP A 35 2.13 25.58 2.23
N ASP A 36 1.62 26.66 1.62
CA ASP A 36 0.65 27.57 2.25
C ASP A 36 -0.70 26.90 2.54
N LEU A 37 -1.18 26.05 1.63
CA LEU A 37 -2.42 25.31 1.82
C LEU A 37 -2.32 24.32 2.99
N GLU A 38 -1.20 23.61 3.09
CA GLU A 38 -0.94 22.64 4.15
C GLU A 38 -0.87 23.33 5.52
N MET A 39 -0.12 24.43 5.64
CA MET A 39 -0.07 25.22 6.87
C MET A 39 -1.45 25.70 7.33
N ARG A 40 -2.30 26.18 6.40
CA ARG A 40 -3.66 26.62 6.75
C ARG A 40 -4.53 25.46 7.21
N VAL A 41 -4.41 24.31 6.58
CA VAL A 41 -5.16 23.12 7.00
C VAL A 41 -4.69 22.65 8.37
N GLU A 42 -3.38 22.63 8.62
CA GLU A 42 -2.81 22.31 9.92
C GLU A 42 -3.28 23.28 11.01
N GLU A 43 -3.32 24.59 10.75
CA GLU A 43 -3.88 25.59 11.68
C GLU A 43 -5.35 25.31 12.00
N ILE A 44 -6.15 24.93 10.99
CA ILE A 44 -7.57 24.64 11.17
C ILE A 44 -7.78 23.32 11.94
N LEU A 45 -6.95 22.31 11.69
CA LEU A 45 -7.05 21.00 12.33
C LEU A 45 -6.46 21.00 13.74
N ASN A 46 -5.47 21.86 13.99
CA ASN A 46 -4.73 21.90 15.24
C ASN A 46 -4.44 23.35 15.68
N PRO A 47 -5.46 24.09 16.13
CA PRO A 47 -5.33 25.51 16.45
C PRO A 47 -4.46 25.83 17.68
N ALA A 48 -3.95 24.83 18.40
CA ALA A 48 -3.20 25.00 19.65
C ALA A 48 -1.67 24.82 19.53
N ASP A 49 -1.16 24.27 18.43
CA ASP A 49 0.26 23.89 18.32
C ASP A 49 1.16 24.96 17.67
N LEU A 50 0.60 26.07 17.16
CA LEU A 50 1.38 27.15 16.51
C LEU A 50 2.03 28.17 17.46
N ASP A 51 1.78 28.07 18.77
CA ASP A 51 2.45 28.90 19.79
C ASP A 51 3.82 28.34 20.23
N MET A 52 4.23 27.15 19.75
CA MET A 52 5.51 26.54 20.09
C MET A 52 6.42 26.35 18.87
N GLU A 53 7.37 27.29 18.79
CA GLU A 53 8.72 27.16 18.20
C GLU A 53 8.85 27.01 16.68
N MET A 54 8.95 28.15 15.99
CA MET A 54 9.95 28.25 14.91
C MET A 54 11.34 28.38 15.55
N PRO A 55 12.35 27.54 15.21
CA PRO A 55 13.72 27.83 15.57
C PRO A 55 14.17 29.03 14.73
N VAL A 56 14.05 30.22 15.32
CA VAL A 56 14.65 31.43 14.79
C VAL A 56 16.15 31.16 14.68
N GLN A 57 16.70 31.22 13.47
CA GLN A 57 18.15 31.21 13.24
C GLN A 57 18.79 32.28 14.12
N ALA A 58 19.45 31.86 15.20
CA ALA A 58 20.26 32.74 16.01
C ALA A 58 21.56 33.03 15.24
N ALA A 59 21.67 34.27 14.80
CA ALA A 59 22.88 34.84 14.23
C ALA A 59 24.05 34.79 15.24
N ALA A 60 25.25 34.63 14.67
CA ALA A 60 26.54 34.56 15.32
C ALA A 60 26.86 35.69 16.31
N THR A 61 27.54 35.37 17.41
CA THR A 61 28.62 36.17 18.08
C THR A 61 29.34 35.20 19.05
N ALA A 62 30.46 34.59 18.68
CA ALA A 62 31.86 35.03 18.77
C ALA A 62 32.57 34.59 20.07
N GLU A 63 33.74 33.94 19.90
CA GLU A 63 34.88 33.82 20.84
C GLU A 63 34.60 32.96 22.11
N ASP A 64 35.45 32.06 22.60
CA ASP A 64 36.88 31.78 22.45
C ASP A 64 37.10 30.35 22.97
N THR A 65 37.96 29.56 22.33
CA THR A 65 38.29 28.19 22.75
C THR A 65 39.65 28.15 23.42
N THR A 66 39.67 27.38 24.51
CA THR A 66 40.79 26.59 25.05
C THR A 66 41.93 27.31 25.75
N GLU A 67 41.99 27.08 27.05
CA GLU A 67 43.18 26.88 27.91
C GLU A 67 42.63 26.52 29.31
N THR A 68 43.16 25.68 30.19
CA THR A 68 44.31 24.76 30.29
C THR A 68 44.12 24.01 31.63
N GLY A 69 44.73 22.83 31.76
CA GLY A 69 45.43 22.46 33.01
C GLY A 69 44.70 21.65 34.10
N LEU A 70 45.21 20.42 34.33
CA LEU A 70 45.72 19.88 35.62
C LEU A 70 44.82 19.97 36.87
N ASP A 71 44.75 19.00 37.80
CA ASP A 71 45.31 17.67 38.00
C ASP A 71 44.77 17.22 39.39
N THR A 72 44.79 15.90 39.67
CA THR A 72 44.76 15.27 41.04
C THR A 72 43.51 15.44 41.93
N ALA A 73 43.14 14.57 42.87
CA ALA A 73 43.36 13.16 43.19
C ALA A 73 42.53 12.85 44.46
N SER A 74 42.05 11.61 44.60
CA SER A 74 41.67 10.89 45.85
C SER A 74 40.32 11.22 46.55
N VAL A 75 39.57 10.33 47.22
CA VAL A 75 39.48 8.85 47.46
C VAL A 75 38.17 8.64 48.30
N GLU A 76 37.64 7.40 48.33
CA GLU A 76 36.54 6.81 49.16
C GLU A 76 35.12 6.90 48.56
N GLU A 77 34.55 5.82 48.01
CA GLU A 77 33.95 4.61 48.64
C GLU A 77 32.52 4.85 49.16
N THR A 78 31.51 4.27 48.48
CA THR A 78 30.37 3.52 49.08
C THR A 78 29.33 3.06 48.03
N VAL A 79 29.34 1.75 47.76
CA VAL A 79 28.20 0.79 47.66
C VAL A 79 26.89 1.20 46.95
N ALA A 80 26.69 0.57 45.78
CA ALA A 80 25.49 -0.11 45.26
C ALA A 80 24.15 0.65 45.09
N ALA A 81 23.75 0.82 43.82
CA ALA A 81 22.49 0.32 43.26
C ALA A 81 22.54 0.48 41.72
N GLU A 82 22.54 -0.63 41.01
CA GLU A 82 22.50 -0.70 39.55
C GLU A 82 21.01 -0.89 39.18
N GLU A 83 20.35 0.19 38.73
CA GLU A 83 19.02 0.15 38.11
C GLU A 83 19.18 0.26 36.58
N PRO A 84 18.36 -0.47 35.80
CA PRO A 84 18.57 -0.63 34.37
C PRO A 84 18.18 0.64 33.62
N GLU A 85 19.04 1.05 32.68
CA GLU A 85 18.72 2.10 31.72
C GLU A 85 17.58 1.63 30.80
N GLU A 86 16.39 2.19 31.03
CA GLU A 86 15.31 2.23 30.06
C GLU A 86 15.71 3.20 28.94
N GLU A 87 16.33 2.69 27.87
CA GLU A 87 16.29 3.37 26.58
C GLU A 87 14.86 3.28 26.02
N GLU A 88 13.95 4.09 26.57
CA GLU A 88 12.73 4.49 25.88
C GLU A 88 13.13 5.37 24.70
N GLY A 89 13.46 4.72 23.58
CA GLY A 89 13.44 5.35 22.27
C GLY A 89 12.05 5.92 22.02
N ALA A 90 11.91 7.22 22.25
CA ALA A 90 10.71 8.01 22.09
C ALA A 90 10.18 7.95 20.65
N PHE A 91 9.40 6.92 20.33
CA PHE A 91 8.32 7.07 19.38
C PHE A 91 7.18 7.73 20.16
N THR A 92 7.22 9.06 20.25
CA THR A 92 6.08 9.83 20.75
C THR A 92 4.88 9.39 19.93
N THR A 93 3.96 8.68 20.56
CA THR A 93 2.61 8.54 20.05
C THR A 93 2.04 9.96 20.07
N GLN A 94 2.20 10.69 18.96
CA GLN A 94 1.43 11.90 18.75
C GLN A 94 -0.02 11.51 19.03
N ALA A 95 -0.63 12.17 20.01
CA ALA A 95 -2.05 12.05 20.22
C ALA A 95 -2.70 12.37 18.87
N VAL A 96 -3.26 11.37 18.21
CA VAL A 96 -4.06 11.59 17.00
C VAL A 96 -5.26 12.39 17.49
N LEU A 97 -5.14 13.72 17.42
CA LEU A 97 -6.24 14.62 17.74
C LEU A 97 -7.41 14.22 16.84
N ASP A 98 -8.57 13.99 17.45
CA ASP A 98 -9.78 13.61 16.74
C ASP A 98 -10.29 14.83 15.95
N THR A 99 -9.69 15.01 14.78
CA THR A 99 -9.97 16.09 13.82
C THR A 99 -11.26 15.85 13.03
N SER A 100 -11.98 14.75 13.31
CA SER A 100 -13.19 14.34 12.59
C SER A 100 -14.35 15.35 12.66
N GLY A 101 -14.30 16.30 13.60
CA GLY A 101 -15.31 17.34 13.77
C GLY A 101 -15.10 18.64 12.99
N VAL A 102 -13.97 18.81 12.29
CA VAL A 102 -13.61 20.10 11.66
C VAL A 102 -13.97 20.13 10.17
N ASP A 103 -14.91 21.01 9.82
CA ASP A 103 -15.36 21.21 8.43
C ASP A 103 -14.41 22.15 7.65
N LEU A 104 -13.40 21.59 6.99
CA LEU A 104 -12.45 22.33 6.14
C LEU A 104 -13.14 23.21 5.07
N ARG A 105 -14.31 22.78 4.58
CA ARG A 105 -15.06 23.51 3.53
C ARG A 105 -15.54 24.91 3.95
N LYS A 106 -15.61 25.20 5.26
CA LYS A 106 -16.00 26.54 5.76
C LYS A 106 -14.84 27.53 5.76
N HIS A 107 -13.61 27.03 5.78
CA HIS A 107 -12.40 27.82 5.94
C HIS A 107 -11.57 27.89 4.66
N LEU A 108 -11.68 26.89 3.79
CA LEU A 108 -11.02 26.87 2.49
C LEU A 108 -11.97 27.31 1.39
N SER A 109 -11.43 27.99 0.37
CA SER A 109 -12.17 28.19 -0.87
C SER A 109 -12.48 26.84 -1.55
N THR A 110 -13.52 26.79 -2.39
CA THR A 110 -13.87 25.56 -3.11
C THR A 110 -12.70 24.98 -3.91
N TRP A 111 -11.85 25.84 -4.46
CA TRP A 111 -10.68 25.44 -5.23
C TRP A 111 -9.61 24.80 -4.35
N GLU A 112 -9.24 25.46 -3.24
CA GLU A 112 -8.30 24.95 -2.24
C GLU A 112 -8.79 23.64 -1.62
N TYR A 113 -10.08 23.56 -1.28
CA TYR A 113 -10.70 22.35 -0.76
C TYR A 113 -10.58 21.17 -1.73
N MET A 114 -10.87 21.38 -3.01
CA MET A 114 -10.73 20.34 -4.03
C MET A 114 -9.27 19.89 -4.18
N VAL A 115 -8.33 20.84 -4.12
CA VAL A 115 -6.90 20.56 -4.26
C VAL A 115 -6.33 19.82 -3.04
N TRP A 116 -6.80 20.16 -1.84
CA TRP A 116 -6.48 19.41 -0.62
C TRP A 116 -6.89 17.93 -0.75
N PHE A 117 -8.13 17.68 -1.18
CA PHE A 117 -8.66 16.32 -1.41
C PHE A 117 -8.31 15.73 -2.80
N ARG A 118 -7.26 16.24 -3.46
CA ARG A 118 -6.87 15.82 -4.82
C ARG A 118 -6.61 14.32 -4.93
N THR A 119 -5.90 13.74 -3.95
CA THR A 119 -5.60 12.30 -3.93
C THR A 119 -6.87 11.47 -3.84
N ASP A 120 -7.81 11.85 -2.97
CA ASP A 120 -9.09 11.16 -2.81
C ASP A 120 -9.94 11.23 -4.07
N ILE A 121 -9.94 12.37 -4.77
CA ILE A 121 -10.62 12.52 -6.05
C ILE A 121 -10.07 11.55 -7.10
N ALA A 122 -8.74 11.38 -7.17
CA ALA A 122 -8.15 10.37 -8.06
C ALA A 122 -8.48 8.94 -7.64
N LEU A 123 -8.44 8.63 -6.34
CA LEU A 123 -8.79 7.30 -5.84
C LEU A 123 -10.24 6.95 -6.11
N ILE A 124 -11.18 7.87 -5.86
CA ILE A 124 -12.60 7.69 -6.17
C ILE A 124 -12.79 7.44 -7.66
N TRP A 125 -12.15 8.23 -8.54
CA TRP A 125 -12.24 8.02 -9.98
C TRP A 125 -11.65 6.67 -10.41
N ALA A 126 -10.50 6.28 -9.82
CA ALA A 126 -9.90 4.98 -10.06
C ALA A 126 -10.81 3.83 -9.61
N TYR A 127 -11.48 3.94 -8.46
CA TYR A 127 -12.45 2.95 -7.99
C TYR A 127 -13.68 2.85 -8.90
N ILE A 128 -14.17 3.97 -9.43
CA ILE A 128 -15.25 3.97 -10.42
C ILE A 128 -14.82 3.24 -11.70
N LEU A 129 -13.63 3.54 -12.22
CA LEU A 129 -13.09 2.89 -13.41
C LEU A 129 -12.84 1.39 -13.18
N LEU A 130 -12.31 1.03 -12.01
CA LEU A 130 -12.10 -0.35 -11.60
C LEU A 130 -13.43 -1.09 -11.57
N LEU A 131 -14.46 -0.53 -10.91
CA LEU A 131 -15.78 -1.14 -10.83
C LEU A 131 -16.40 -1.33 -12.22
N LEU A 132 -16.34 -0.31 -13.08
CA LEU A 132 -16.85 -0.38 -14.44
C LEU A 132 -16.11 -1.44 -15.26
N THR A 133 -14.79 -1.51 -15.11
CA THR A 133 -13.95 -2.52 -15.77
C THR A 133 -14.24 -3.93 -15.25
N ALA A 134 -14.44 -4.10 -13.94
CA ALA A 134 -14.79 -5.38 -13.33
C ALA A 134 -16.16 -5.87 -13.82
N ILE A 135 -17.16 -4.99 -13.89
CA ILE A 135 -18.47 -5.30 -14.46
C ILE A 135 -18.31 -5.73 -15.93
N ALA A 136 -17.59 -4.96 -16.73
CA ALA A 136 -17.34 -5.30 -18.13
C ALA A 136 -16.61 -6.64 -18.29
N ALA A 137 -15.60 -6.90 -17.45
CA ALA A 137 -14.81 -8.13 -17.45
C ALA A 137 -15.65 -9.38 -17.10
N ILE A 138 -16.76 -9.23 -16.37
CA ILE A 138 -17.70 -10.33 -16.09
C ILE A 138 -18.75 -10.45 -17.21
N VAL A 139 -19.33 -9.33 -17.64
CA VAL A 139 -20.42 -9.29 -18.62
C VAL A 139 -19.97 -9.76 -20.00
N PHE A 140 -18.80 -9.34 -20.47
CA PHE A 140 -18.31 -9.69 -21.81
C PHE A 140 -18.11 -11.21 -21.99
N PRO A 141 -17.43 -11.93 -21.07
CA PRO A 141 -17.38 -13.38 -21.11
C PRO A 141 -18.78 -13.99 -21.07
N LEU A 142 -19.67 -13.58 -20.18
CA LEU A 142 -21.00 -14.16 -20.03
C LEU A 142 -21.83 -14.08 -21.32
N ILE A 143 -21.79 -12.96 -22.04
CA ILE A 143 -22.45 -12.83 -23.35
C ILE A 143 -21.82 -13.78 -24.38
N THR A 144 -20.48 -13.86 -24.38
CA THR A 144 -19.72 -14.69 -25.32
C THR A 144 -19.91 -16.19 -25.05
N VAL A 145 -20.13 -16.59 -23.80
CA VAL A 145 -20.39 -17.96 -23.37
C VAL A 145 -21.60 -18.55 -24.09
N PHE A 146 -22.69 -17.80 -24.19
CA PHE A 146 -23.90 -18.26 -24.90
C PHE A 146 -23.65 -18.50 -26.39
N SER A 147 -22.67 -17.81 -26.98
CA SER A 147 -22.30 -17.97 -28.39
C SER A 147 -21.26 -19.09 -28.61
N ASN A 148 -20.44 -19.41 -27.60
CA ASN A 148 -19.33 -20.36 -27.69
C ASN A 148 -19.17 -21.23 -26.42
N PRO A 149 -20.13 -22.12 -26.11
CA PRO A 149 -20.12 -22.90 -24.87
C PRO A 149 -18.89 -23.81 -24.74
N LYS A 150 -18.35 -24.30 -25.87
CA LYS A 150 -17.15 -25.13 -25.89
C LYS A 150 -15.91 -24.40 -25.38
N GLY A 151 -15.80 -23.09 -25.63
CA GLY A 151 -14.70 -22.27 -25.14
C GLY A 151 -14.76 -22.10 -23.62
N LEU A 152 -15.96 -21.88 -23.07
CA LEU A 152 -16.16 -21.76 -21.63
C LEU A 152 -15.78 -23.05 -20.91
N ILE A 153 -16.25 -24.21 -21.41
CA ILE A 153 -15.96 -25.50 -20.77
C ILE A 153 -14.45 -25.73 -20.66
N ARG A 154 -13.65 -25.32 -21.66
CA ARG A 154 -12.19 -25.40 -21.59
C ARG A 154 -11.60 -24.49 -20.52
N LEU A 155 -12.06 -23.25 -20.41
CA LEU A 155 -11.62 -22.31 -19.37
C LEU A 155 -11.97 -22.87 -17.98
N VAL A 156 -13.22 -23.27 -17.77
CA VAL A 156 -13.70 -23.84 -16.51
C VAL A 156 -12.95 -25.11 -16.17
N ALA A 157 -12.64 -25.97 -17.15
CA ALA A 157 -11.83 -27.16 -16.93
C ALA A 157 -10.41 -26.83 -16.46
N VAL A 158 -9.76 -25.82 -17.05
CA VAL A 158 -8.43 -25.35 -16.60
C VAL A 158 -8.51 -24.77 -15.18
N LEU A 159 -9.53 -23.95 -14.90
CA LEU A 159 -9.73 -23.35 -13.59
C LEU A 159 -10.03 -24.42 -12.52
N ALA A 160 -10.86 -25.42 -12.85
CA ALA A 160 -11.13 -26.56 -11.99
C ALA A 160 -9.85 -27.38 -11.73
N GLY A 161 -9.02 -27.61 -12.75
CA GLY A 161 -7.72 -28.26 -12.59
C GLY A 161 -6.79 -27.49 -11.64
N ALA A 162 -6.71 -26.17 -11.79
CA ALA A 162 -5.95 -25.31 -10.88
C ALA A 162 -6.50 -25.36 -9.44
N ALA A 163 -7.82 -25.30 -9.27
CA ALA A 163 -8.46 -25.42 -7.97
C ALA A 163 -8.17 -26.76 -7.29
N VAL A 164 -8.20 -27.87 -8.04
CA VAL A 164 -7.83 -29.20 -7.53
C VAL A 164 -6.39 -29.21 -7.04
N ILE A 165 -5.45 -28.61 -7.78
CA ILE A 165 -4.04 -28.51 -7.34
C ILE A 165 -3.94 -27.73 -6.02
N VAL A 166 -4.64 -26.61 -5.88
CA VAL A 166 -4.66 -25.82 -4.63
C VAL A 166 -5.24 -26.63 -3.48
N VAL A 167 -6.34 -27.34 -3.68
CA VAL A 167 -6.94 -28.19 -2.64
C VAL A 167 -5.98 -29.29 -2.22
N VAL A 168 -5.35 -30.00 -3.17
CA VAL A 168 -4.36 -31.04 -2.84
C VAL A 168 -3.18 -30.44 -2.08
N ALA A 169 -2.64 -29.30 -2.53
CA ALA A 169 -1.57 -28.61 -1.84
C ALA A 169 -1.95 -28.20 -0.41
N TYR A 170 -3.19 -27.74 -0.20
CA TYR A 170 -3.69 -27.38 1.14
C TYR A 170 -3.87 -28.59 2.05
N LEU A 171 -4.22 -29.76 1.49
CA LEU A 171 -4.30 -31.01 2.25
C LEU A 171 -2.92 -31.54 2.63
N LEU A 172 -1.90 -31.31 1.80
CA LEU A 172 -0.52 -31.70 2.06
C LEU A 172 0.23 -30.70 2.95
N SER A 173 -0.24 -29.47 3.06
CA SER A 173 0.46 -28.42 3.81
C SER A 173 0.41 -28.62 5.32
N SER A 174 1.49 -28.18 5.97
CA SER A 174 1.72 -28.27 7.41
C SER A 174 1.58 -26.91 8.08
N ASP A 175 1.01 -26.91 9.28
CA ASP A 175 0.91 -25.75 10.18
C ASP A 175 1.95 -25.79 11.32
N ALA A 176 2.98 -26.64 11.21
CA ALA A 176 3.99 -26.83 12.25
C ALA A 176 4.80 -25.54 12.53
N PRO A 177 4.82 -25.02 13.78
CA PRO A 177 5.55 -23.81 14.14
C PRO A 177 7.04 -23.86 13.81
N ILE A 178 7.57 -22.75 13.30
CA ILE A 178 8.98 -22.62 12.92
C ILE A 178 9.69 -21.74 13.96
N ASN A 179 10.79 -22.22 14.52
CA ASN A 179 11.63 -21.41 15.40
C ASN A 179 12.85 -20.88 14.65
N ILE A 180 12.92 -19.56 14.50
CA ILE A 180 14.04 -18.87 13.85
C ILE A 180 14.77 -18.07 14.94
N ILE A 181 16.07 -18.34 15.09
CA ILE A 181 16.92 -17.62 16.06
C ILE A 181 16.89 -16.12 15.72
N GLY A 182 16.60 -15.28 16.71
CA GLY A 182 16.55 -13.82 16.55
C GLY A 182 15.23 -13.27 15.99
N TYR A 183 14.21 -14.11 15.75
CA TYR A 183 12.88 -13.64 15.36
C TYR A 183 11.90 -13.69 16.54
N THR A 184 11.36 -12.53 16.91
CA THR A 184 10.42 -12.38 18.04
C THR A 184 8.95 -12.23 17.60
N GLY A 185 8.67 -12.14 16.30
CA GLY A 185 7.32 -11.97 15.78
C GLY A 185 6.43 -13.23 15.88
N THR A 186 5.13 -13.05 15.68
CA THR A 186 4.13 -14.13 15.82
C THR A 186 3.89 -14.90 14.52
N ALA A 187 4.31 -14.38 13.36
CA ALA A 187 3.97 -14.95 12.05
C ALA A 187 4.48 -16.39 11.87
N ASN A 188 5.61 -16.75 12.49
CA ASN A 188 6.19 -18.10 12.43
C ASN A 188 5.51 -19.12 13.37
N ARG A 189 4.48 -18.69 14.10
CA ARG A 189 3.70 -19.53 15.02
C ARG A 189 2.20 -19.50 14.74
N ASP A 190 1.73 -18.63 13.84
CA ASP A 190 0.33 -18.57 13.46
C ASP A 190 -0.02 -19.75 12.51
N PRO A 191 -0.86 -20.71 12.93
CA PRO A 191 -1.14 -21.90 12.13
C PRO A 191 -1.77 -21.59 10.77
N GLY A 192 -2.58 -20.53 10.69
CA GLY A 192 -3.23 -20.11 9.45
C GLY A 192 -2.23 -19.58 8.42
N THR A 193 -1.35 -18.68 8.85
CA THR A 193 -0.29 -18.10 8.01
C THR A 193 0.68 -19.17 7.53
N LEU A 194 1.14 -20.06 8.44
CA LEU A 194 2.05 -21.14 8.10
C LEU A 194 1.48 -22.05 7.02
N ARG A 195 0.23 -22.50 7.23
CA ARG A 195 -0.42 -23.39 6.28
C ARG A 195 -0.67 -22.74 4.93
N MET A 196 -1.01 -21.44 4.90
CA MET A 196 -1.20 -20.68 3.67
C MET A 196 0.11 -20.56 2.87
N VAL A 197 1.21 -20.23 3.54
CA VAL A 197 2.53 -20.11 2.90
C VAL A 197 2.98 -21.47 2.37
N ASP A 198 2.86 -22.53 3.17
CA ASP A 198 3.27 -23.88 2.77
C ASP A 198 2.40 -24.41 1.61
N THR A 199 1.09 -24.14 1.63
CA THR A 199 0.19 -24.40 0.49
C THR A 199 0.68 -23.69 -0.78
N THR A 200 1.07 -22.41 -0.66
CA THR A 200 1.57 -21.61 -1.79
C THR A 200 2.88 -22.17 -2.34
N LEU A 201 3.77 -22.64 -1.46
CA LEU A 201 5.01 -23.34 -1.87
C LEU A 201 4.69 -24.61 -2.64
N PHE A 202 3.82 -25.48 -2.09
CA PHE A 202 3.39 -26.70 -2.79
C PHE A 202 2.77 -26.41 -4.15
N VAL A 203 1.87 -25.43 -4.26
CA VAL A 203 1.26 -25.02 -5.54
C VAL A 203 2.35 -24.57 -6.52
N THR A 204 3.25 -23.70 -6.09
CA THR A 204 4.28 -23.12 -6.95
C THR A 204 5.25 -24.19 -7.47
N TYR A 205 5.75 -25.06 -6.59
CA TYR A 205 6.65 -26.15 -7.01
C TYR A 205 5.95 -27.19 -7.88
N THR A 206 4.67 -27.48 -7.61
CA THR A 206 3.89 -28.41 -8.44
C THR A 206 3.67 -27.85 -9.84
N LEU A 207 3.28 -26.57 -9.95
CA LEU A 207 3.13 -25.88 -11.24
C LEU A 207 4.45 -25.79 -11.99
N PHE A 208 5.55 -25.51 -11.29
CA PHE A 208 6.89 -25.48 -11.89
C PHE A 208 7.30 -26.84 -12.43
N GLY A 209 7.09 -27.91 -11.65
CA GLY A 209 7.34 -29.29 -12.10
C GLY A 209 6.48 -29.67 -13.31
N MET A 210 5.18 -29.34 -13.28
CA MET A 210 4.28 -29.56 -14.42
C MET A 210 4.69 -28.77 -15.66
N ALA A 211 5.18 -27.55 -15.50
CA ALA A 211 5.68 -26.75 -16.62
C ALA A 211 6.90 -27.42 -17.29
N ILE A 212 7.88 -27.88 -16.50
CA ILE A 212 9.03 -28.62 -17.00
C ILE A 212 8.57 -29.90 -17.73
N LEU A 213 7.70 -30.68 -17.10
CA LEU A 213 7.15 -31.91 -17.71
C LEU A 213 6.39 -31.62 -19.00
N SER A 214 5.64 -30.51 -19.06
CA SER A 214 4.91 -30.09 -20.27
C SER A 214 5.87 -29.73 -21.40
N ILE A 215 6.99 -29.05 -21.10
CA ILE A 215 8.03 -28.72 -22.08
C ILE A 215 8.66 -30.02 -22.61
N LEU A 216 9.10 -30.91 -21.73
CA LEU A 216 9.68 -32.20 -22.10
C LEU A 216 8.72 -33.02 -22.96
N TYR A 217 7.46 -33.11 -22.55
CA TYR A 217 6.40 -33.78 -23.30
C TYR A 217 6.25 -33.19 -24.71
N SER A 218 6.26 -31.86 -24.84
CA SER A 218 6.13 -31.19 -26.14
C SER A 218 7.28 -31.55 -27.10
N ILE A 219 8.50 -31.68 -26.58
CA ILE A 219 9.68 -32.06 -27.37
C ILE A 219 9.55 -33.50 -27.84
N ILE A 220 9.23 -34.42 -26.92
CA ILE A 220 9.11 -35.85 -27.19
C ILE A 220 7.95 -36.11 -28.18
N ALA A 221 6.77 -35.55 -27.91
CA ALA A 221 5.60 -35.73 -28.77
C ALA A 221 5.82 -35.21 -30.19
N ARG A 222 6.65 -34.17 -30.36
CA ARG A 222 7.02 -33.64 -31.67
C ARG A 222 8.08 -34.48 -32.37
N ALA A 223 8.93 -35.20 -31.65
CA ALA A 223 9.91 -36.11 -32.24
C ALA A 223 9.26 -37.38 -32.83
N PHE A 224 8.10 -37.78 -32.30
CA PHE A 224 7.34 -38.96 -32.77
C PHE A 224 6.24 -38.62 -33.78
N LYS A 225 6.13 -37.36 -34.22
CA LYS A 225 5.12 -36.90 -35.17
C LYS A 225 5.78 -36.32 -36.41
#